data_AF-A0A845CUF0-F1
#
_entry.id   AF-A0A845CUF0-F1
#
_cell.length_a   1.000
_cell.length_b   1.000
_cell.length_c   1.000
_cell.angle_alpha   90.00
_cell.angle_beta   90.00
_cell.angle_gamma   90.00
#
_symmetry.space_group_name_H-M   'P 1'
#
loop_
_entity.id
_entity.type
_entity.pdbx_description
1 polymer ?
#
loop_
_entity_poly.entity_id
_entity_poly.type
_entity_poly.pdbx_seq_one_letter_code
_entity_poly.pdbx_strand_id
1 'polypeptide(L)'
;MTFGNATLRGGQTLLHDARMWGQLVRWGILGLVLAIVLTPAVSLVTTTSAHEWRVVGLGTLAEFKLGLKYDPDSRQAYEWREDERTLERISLIASDPKIERIRKRMLDTVHKKAWLGLWLGLGGIVLFALFFWFLGRHTASSPESPGERRWPGKSSSPDGASTLSFTALSSRNREIRQKT
;
A
#
# COMPACT_ATOMS: atom_id res chain seq x y z
N MET A 1 12.73 38.31 -20.92
CA MET A 1 13.94 37.77 -20.26
C MET A 1 13.49 36.70 -19.30
N THR A 2 14.02 35.50 -19.52
CA THR A 2 13.61 34.21 -18.96
C THR A 2 14.08 34.07 -17.51
N PHE A 3 13.14 33.76 -16.61
CA PHE A 3 13.44 33.35 -15.24
C PHE A 3 14.18 32.01 -15.26
N GLY A 4 15.49 32.06 -15.02
CA GLY A 4 16.33 30.88 -14.79
C GLY A 4 16.02 30.26 -13.43
N ASN A 5 14.94 29.49 -13.35
CA ASN A 5 14.74 28.50 -12.28
C ASN A 5 15.52 27.22 -12.63
N ALA A 6 16.84 27.35 -12.71
CA ALA A 6 17.75 26.23 -12.80
C ALA A 6 17.89 25.59 -11.40
N THR A 7 17.09 24.56 -11.16
CA THR A 7 17.60 23.26 -10.67
C THR A 7 18.75 23.28 -9.64
N LEU A 8 18.57 24.01 -8.53
CA LEU A 8 19.17 23.67 -7.23
C LEU A 8 18.23 22.74 -6.42
N ARG A 9 17.41 21.96 -7.14
CA ARG A 9 16.43 20.97 -6.66
C ARG A 9 17.01 19.59 -6.91
N GLY A 10 17.45 18.90 -5.86
CA GLY A 10 17.85 17.50 -5.99
C GLY A 10 18.00 16.79 -4.65
N GLY A 11 18.74 17.37 -3.71
CA GLY A 11 19.05 16.71 -2.43
C GLY A 11 18.17 17.09 -1.25
N GLN A 12 17.83 18.38 -1.11
CA GLN A 12 17.27 18.92 0.15
C GLN A 12 15.74 19.08 0.16
N THR A 13 15.07 19.02 -0.99
CA THR A 13 13.61 19.15 -1.10
C THR A 13 12.86 17.83 -0.87
N LEU A 14 13.55 16.69 -0.80
CA LEU A 14 12.91 15.38 -0.58
C LEU A 14 12.53 15.13 0.89
N LEU A 15 13.05 15.91 1.84
CA LEU A 15 12.77 15.72 3.27
C LEU A 15 11.79 16.74 3.87
N HIS A 16 11.43 17.80 3.13
CA HIS A 16 10.60 18.90 3.66
C HIS A 16 9.24 19.11 3.00
N ASP A 17 8.90 18.39 1.93
CA ASP A 17 7.56 18.52 1.36
C ASP A 17 6.54 17.77 2.23
N ALA A 18 5.62 18.48 2.87
CA ALA A 18 4.57 17.91 3.72
C ALA A 18 3.75 16.81 2.99
N ARG A 19 3.75 16.85 1.65
CA ARG A 19 3.18 15.81 0.80
C ARG A 19 3.87 14.45 0.90
N MET A 20 5.19 14.39 1.06
CA MET A 20 5.92 13.12 1.24
C MET A 20 5.63 12.49 2.60
N TRP A 21 5.59 13.31 3.67
CA TRP A 21 5.18 12.84 4.99
C TRP A 21 3.75 12.29 4.99
N GLY A 22 2.84 12.96 4.29
CA GLY A 22 1.47 12.47 4.10
C GLY A 22 1.39 11.13 3.36
N GLN A 23 2.24 10.90 2.34
CA GLN A 23 2.31 9.61 1.65
C GLN A 23 2.88 8.50 2.54
N LEU A 24 3.92 8.80 3.32
CA LEU A 24 4.56 7.84 4.22
C LEU A 24 3.61 7.39 5.34
N VAL A 25 2.86 8.33 5.91
CA VAL A 25 1.78 8.03 6.87
C VAL A 25 0.68 7.18 6.24
N ARG A 26 0.26 7.49 5.00
CA ARG A 26 -0.74 6.68 4.29
C ARG A 26 -0.29 5.25 4.06
N TRP A 27 0.94 5.04 3.59
CA TRP A 27 1.50 3.71 3.40
C TRP A 27 1.69 2.96 4.73
N GLY A 28 2.10 3.66 5.79
CA GLY A 28 2.20 3.11 7.13
C GLY A 28 0.84 2.65 7.68
N ILE A 29 -0.20 3.47 7.56
CA ILE A 29 -1.57 3.11 7.95
C ILE A 29 -2.06 1.93 7.11
N LEU A 30 -1.84 1.95 5.80
CA LEU A 30 -2.30 0.89 4.91
C LEU A 30 -1.60 -0.44 5.24
N GLY A 31 -0.28 -0.42 5.48
CA GLY A 31 0.48 -1.57 5.95
C GLY A 31 0.03 -2.07 7.33
N LEU A 32 -0.28 -1.15 8.25
CA LEU A 32 -0.81 -1.49 9.58
C LEU A 32 -2.18 -2.18 9.48
N VAL A 33 -3.12 -1.61 8.73
CA VAL A 33 -4.44 -2.21 8.50
C VAL A 33 -4.29 -3.58 7.85
N LEU A 34 -3.43 -3.69 6.85
CA LEU A 34 -3.17 -4.95 6.15
C LEU A 34 -2.57 -6.00 7.10
N ALA A 35 -1.63 -5.64 7.96
CA ALA A 35 -1.06 -6.52 8.98
C ALA A 35 -2.09 -6.96 10.02
N ILE A 36 -2.96 -6.05 10.49
CA ILE A 36 -4.03 -6.34 11.45
C ILE A 36 -5.06 -7.32 10.87
N VAL A 37 -5.34 -7.25 9.57
CA VAL A 37 -6.31 -8.13 8.89
C VAL A 37 -5.68 -9.46 8.48
N LEU A 38 -4.48 -9.44 7.88
CA LEU A 38 -3.82 -10.66 7.38
C LEU A 38 -3.38 -11.58 8.51
N THR A 39 -2.87 -11.06 9.62
CA THR A 39 -2.38 -11.89 10.73
C THR A 39 -3.45 -12.84 11.28
N PRO A 40 -4.65 -12.38 11.67
CA PRO A 40 -5.72 -13.27 12.08
C PRO A 40 -6.25 -14.13 10.93
N ALA A 41 -6.33 -13.62 9.70
CA ALA A 41 -6.79 -14.40 8.55
C ALA A 41 -5.90 -15.61 8.26
N VAL A 42 -4.58 -15.41 8.18
CA VAL A 42 -3.59 -16.49 7.98
C VAL A 42 -3.63 -17.45 9.16
N SER A 43 -3.73 -16.96 10.40
CA SER A 43 -3.82 -17.82 11.57
C SER A 43 -5.07 -18.68 11.56
N LEU A 44 -6.23 -18.13 11.19
CA LEU A 44 -7.46 -18.92 11.09
C LEU A 44 -7.36 -19.98 9.99
N VAL A 45 -6.85 -19.62 8.81
CA VAL A 45 -6.69 -20.58 7.69
C VAL A 45 -5.76 -21.74 8.05
N THR A 46 -4.73 -21.48 8.85
CA THR A 46 -3.72 -22.49 9.24
C THR A 46 -4.12 -23.33 10.45
N THR A 47 -4.97 -22.82 11.33
CA THR A 47 -5.33 -23.51 12.60
C THR A 47 -6.73 -24.10 12.59
N THR A 48 -7.58 -23.68 11.66
CA THR A 48 -8.97 -24.13 11.57
C THR A 48 -9.13 -25.16 10.46
N SER A 49 -9.81 -26.26 10.76
CA SER A 49 -10.10 -27.30 9.77
C SER A 49 -11.19 -26.86 8.78
N ALA A 50 -11.18 -27.43 7.57
CA ALA A 50 -12.24 -27.18 6.58
C ALA A 50 -13.64 -27.52 7.13
N HIS A 51 -13.72 -28.54 7.98
CA HIS A 51 -14.95 -28.94 8.65
C HIS A 51 -15.48 -27.86 9.61
N GLU A 52 -14.64 -27.28 10.46
CA GLU A 52 -15.04 -26.20 11.38
C GLU A 52 -15.55 -24.97 10.63
N TRP A 53 -14.91 -24.59 9.52
CA TRP A 53 -15.39 -23.51 8.65
C TRP A 53 -16.78 -23.79 8.08
N ARG A 54 -17.02 -25.03 7.63
CA ARG A 54 -18.32 -25.45 7.09
C ARG A 54 -19.41 -25.42 8.15
N VAL A 55 -19.12 -25.92 9.36
CA VAL A 55 -20.04 -25.93 10.50
C VAL A 55 -20.43 -24.50 10.90
N VAL A 56 -19.45 -23.60 11.05
CA VAL A 56 -19.72 -22.19 11.39
C VAL A 56 -20.49 -21.49 10.26
N GLY A 57 -20.17 -21.79 9.00
CA GLY A 57 -20.89 -21.29 7.84
C GLY A 57 -22.36 -21.74 7.83
N LEU A 58 -22.63 -23.01 8.14
CA LEU A 58 -23.98 -23.56 8.24
C LEU A 58 -24.79 -22.91 9.37
N GLY A 59 -24.20 -22.74 10.55
CA GLY A 59 -24.84 -22.03 11.67
C GLY A 59 -25.17 -20.58 11.34
N THR A 60 -24.23 -19.87 10.72
CA THR A 60 -24.44 -18.47 10.30
C THR A 60 -25.51 -18.35 9.22
N LEU A 61 -25.55 -19.29 8.27
CA LEU A 61 -26.60 -19.36 7.25
C LEU A 61 -27.97 -19.68 7.87
N ALA A 62 -28.02 -20.54 8.90
CA ALA A 62 -29.23 -20.87 9.62
C ALA A 62 -29.79 -19.64 10.37
N GLU A 63 -28.94 -18.91 11.10
CA GLU A 63 -29.29 -17.64 11.74
C GLU A 63 -29.79 -16.61 10.72
N PHE A 64 -29.10 -16.48 9.59
CA PHE A 64 -29.49 -15.56 8.53
C PHE A 64 -30.87 -15.91 7.94
N LYS A 65 -31.16 -17.20 7.70
CA LYS A 65 -32.47 -17.67 7.24
C LYS A 65 -33.57 -17.37 8.27
N LEU A 66 -33.30 -17.55 9.56
CA LEU A 66 -34.24 -17.18 10.63
C LEU A 66 -34.47 -15.66 10.65
N GLY A 67 -33.42 -14.85 10.46
CA GLY A 67 -33.53 -13.39 10.31
C GLY A 67 -34.37 -12.97 9.10
N LEU A 68 -34.32 -13.74 8.02
CA LEU A 68 -35.18 -13.58 6.84
C LEU A 68 -36.60 -14.15 6.99
N LYS A 69 -36.99 -14.58 8.20
CA LYS A 69 -38.32 -15.16 8.51
C LYS A 69 -38.65 -16.45 7.75
N TYR A 70 -37.64 -17.26 7.41
CA TYR A 70 -37.89 -18.63 6.96
C TYR A 70 -38.55 -19.45 8.09
N ASP A 71 -39.31 -20.48 7.71
CA ASP A 71 -39.94 -21.39 8.67
C ASP A 71 -38.86 -22.04 9.58
N PRO A 72 -38.91 -21.85 10.91
CA PRO A 72 -37.97 -22.42 11.87
C PRO A 72 -37.88 -23.95 11.85
N ASP A 73 -38.93 -24.61 11.36
CA ASP A 73 -39.03 -26.07 11.22
C ASP A 73 -38.54 -26.58 9.86
N SER A 74 -38.14 -25.67 8.96
CA SER A 74 -37.47 -26.03 7.72
C SER A 74 -36.26 -26.89 8.04
N ARG A 75 -36.11 -27.99 7.29
CA ARG A 75 -34.99 -28.92 7.46
C ARG A 75 -33.83 -28.52 6.56
N GLN A 76 -32.63 -28.58 7.09
CA GLN A 76 -31.39 -28.37 6.36
C GLN A 76 -30.47 -29.56 6.57
N ALA A 77 -29.77 -29.95 5.51
CA ALA A 77 -28.71 -30.94 5.60
C ALA A 77 -27.60 -30.43 6.52
N TYR A 78 -27.37 -31.17 7.60
CA TYR A 78 -26.37 -30.94 8.60
C TYR A 78 -25.40 -32.11 8.58
N GLU A 79 -24.11 -31.81 8.53
CA GLU A 79 -23.06 -32.82 8.47
C GLU A 79 -22.05 -32.48 9.55
N TRP A 80 -22.15 -33.18 10.68
CA TRP A 80 -21.30 -32.96 11.86
C TRP A 80 -20.04 -33.84 11.86
N ARG A 81 -20.07 -34.98 11.17
CA ARG A 81 -18.88 -35.79 10.84
C ARG A 81 -18.90 -36.04 9.34
N GLU A 82 -17.74 -36.26 8.75
CA GLU A 82 -17.59 -36.46 7.28
C GLU A 82 -18.50 -37.55 6.70
N ASP A 83 -19.03 -38.46 7.53
CA ASP A 83 -19.93 -39.54 7.12
C ASP A 83 -21.33 -39.49 7.77
N GLU A 84 -21.63 -38.46 8.58
CA GLU A 84 -22.89 -38.37 9.33
C GLU A 84 -23.71 -37.18 8.83
N ARG A 85 -24.54 -37.44 7.80
CA ARG A 85 -25.51 -36.47 7.27
C ARG A 85 -26.86 -36.67 7.90
N THR A 86 -27.30 -35.70 8.69
CA THR A 86 -28.64 -35.65 9.26
C THR A 86 -29.42 -34.45 8.70
N LEU A 87 -30.75 -34.57 8.65
CA LEU A 87 -31.63 -33.45 8.36
C LEU A 87 -32.11 -32.87 9.68
N GLU A 88 -31.60 -31.70 10.05
CA GLU A 88 -31.98 -31.00 11.27
C GLU A 88 -32.76 -29.72 10.97
N ARG A 89 -33.52 -29.26 11.97
CA ARG A 89 -34.28 -28.00 11.87
C ARG A 89 -33.32 -26.82 11.91
N ILE A 90 -33.60 -25.78 11.11
CA ILE A 90 -32.78 -24.57 11.08
C ILE A 90 -32.68 -23.92 12.48
N SER A 91 -33.75 -23.94 13.27
CA SER A 91 -33.77 -23.46 14.65
C SER A 91 -32.80 -24.21 15.58
N LEU A 92 -32.71 -25.54 15.44
CA LEU A 92 -31.79 -26.38 16.20
C LEU A 92 -30.34 -26.14 15.80
N ILE A 93 -30.08 -26.03 14.49
CA ILE A 93 -28.74 -25.72 13.97
C ILE A 93 -28.29 -24.34 14.45
N ALA A 94 -29.14 -23.33 14.39
CA ALA A 94 -28.81 -21.97 14.81
C ALA A 94 -28.55 -21.85 16.33
N SER A 95 -29.17 -22.71 17.15
CA SER A 95 -29.01 -22.71 18.61
C SER A 95 -28.03 -23.76 19.13
N ASP A 96 -27.30 -24.45 18.25
CA ASP A 96 -26.39 -25.53 18.65
C ASP A 96 -25.22 -24.96 19.50
N PRO A 97 -25.09 -25.36 20.79
CA PRO A 97 -24.04 -24.88 21.67
C PRO A 97 -22.63 -25.31 21.24
N LYS A 98 -22.50 -26.28 20.32
CA LYS A 98 -21.21 -26.66 19.72
C LYS A 98 -20.75 -25.63 18.71
N ILE A 99 -21.65 -25.16 17.85
CA ILE A 99 -21.35 -24.13 16.84
C ILE A 99 -20.94 -22.84 17.54
N GLU A 100 -21.66 -22.46 18.60
CA GLU A 100 -21.33 -21.26 19.38
C GLU A 100 -19.96 -21.36 20.06
N ARG A 101 -19.58 -22.54 20.57
CA ARG A 101 -18.23 -22.76 21.13
C ARG A 101 -17.13 -22.63 20.09
N ILE A 102 -17.34 -23.16 18.88
CA ILE A 102 -16.37 -23.04 17.78
C ILE A 102 -16.27 -21.57 17.34
N ARG A 103 -17.41 -20.88 17.19
CA ARG A 103 -17.46 -19.46 16.84
C ARG A 103 -16.71 -18.60 17.87
N LYS A 104 -16.96 -18.80 19.17
CA LYS A 104 -16.21 -18.12 20.24
C LYS A 104 -14.71 -18.38 20.16
N ARG A 105 -14.30 -19.62 19.94
CA ARG A 105 -12.87 -19.97 19.79
C ARG A 105 -12.22 -19.27 18.59
N MET A 106 -12.92 -19.22 17.46
CA MET A 106 -12.46 -18.50 16.27
C MET A 106 -12.33 -17.00 16.56
N LEU A 107 -13.34 -16.38 17.19
CA LEU A 107 -13.32 -14.96 17.57
C LEU A 107 -12.20 -14.64 18.55
N ASP A 108 -11.98 -15.48 19.56
CA ASP A 108 -10.85 -15.32 20.49
C ASP A 108 -9.50 -15.40 19.78
N THR A 109 -9.40 -16.28 18.78
CA THR A 109 -8.19 -16.41 17.95
C THR A 109 -7.98 -15.15 17.11
N VAL A 110 -9.04 -14.65 16.47
CA VAL A 110 -9.00 -13.37 15.75
C VAL A 110 -8.56 -12.25 16.66
N HIS A 111 -9.13 -12.12 17.85
CA HIS A 111 -8.81 -11.04 18.77
C HIS A 111 -7.34 -11.10 19.22
N LYS A 112 -6.87 -12.27 19.64
CA LYS A 112 -5.46 -12.47 20.05
C LYS A 112 -4.48 -12.19 18.91
N LYS A 113 -4.82 -12.61 17.68
CA LYS A 113 -3.94 -12.46 16.51
C LYS A 113 -4.03 -11.07 15.87
N ALA A 114 -5.16 -10.38 15.97
CA ALA A 114 -5.30 -8.98 15.61
C ALA A 114 -4.42 -8.10 16.50
N TRP A 115 -4.36 -8.39 17.80
CA TRP A 115 -3.43 -7.72 18.72
C TRP A 115 -1.98 -7.94 18.31
N LEU A 116 -1.61 -9.18 17.98
CA LEU A 116 -0.27 -9.48 17.44
C LEU A 116 0.02 -8.72 16.14
N GLY A 117 -0.97 -8.65 15.23
CA GLY A 117 -0.88 -7.90 13.98
C GLY A 117 -0.69 -6.39 14.20
N LEU A 118 -1.33 -5.83 15.23
CA LEU A 118 -1.13 -4.45 15.65
C LEU A 118 0.32 -4.20 16.11
N TRP A 119 0.86 -5.07 16.97
CA TRP A 119 2.26 -4.97 17.42
C TRP A 119 3.25 -5.15 16.27
N LEU A 120 3.02 -6.10 15.38
CA LEU A 120 3.85 -6.32 14.18
C LEU A 120 3.81 -5.12 13.24
N GLY A 121 2.63 -4.55 13.01
CA GLY A 121 2.48 -3.36 12.18
C GLY A 121 3.15 -2.12 12.79
N LEU A 122 2.98 -1.88 14.10
CA LEU A 122 3.69 -0.82 14.83
C LEU A 122 5.20 -1.00 14.76
N GLY A 123 5.69 -2.21 15.02
CA GLY A 123 7.12 -2.54 14.89
C GLY A 123 7.65 -2.30 13.49
N GLY A 124 6.88 -2.68 12.45
CA GLY A 124 7.20 -2.41 11.05
C GLY A 124 7.30 -0.92 10.74
N ILE A 125 6.35 -0.10 11.23
CA ILE A 125 6.39 1.36 11.06
C ILE A 125 7.64 1.95 11.72
N VAL A 126 7.97 1.53 12.95
CA VAL A 126 9.17 2.00 13.66
C VAL A 126 10.44 1.61 12.90
N LEU A 127 10.53 0.37 12.40
CA LEU A 127 11.66 -0.10 11.61
C LEU A 127 11.81 0.70 10.31
N PHE A 128 10.70 1.01 9.65
CA PHE A 128 10.67 1.83 8.44
C PHE A 128 11.15 3.25 8.73
N ALA A 129 10.68 3.87 9.82
CA ALA A 129 11.14 5.19 10.25
C ALA A 129 12.66 5.20 10.55
N LEU A 130 13.17 4.18 11.24
CA LEU A 130 14.60 4.01 11.49
C LEU A 130 15.41 3.82 10.20
N PHE A 131 14.88 3.03 9.25
CA PHE A 131 15.51 2.83 7.95
C PHE A 131 15.64 4.15 7.17
N PHE A 132 14.59 4.96 7.09
CA PHE A 132 14.64 6.28 6.45
C PHE A 132 15.58 7.25 7.19
N TRP A 133 15.62 7.20 8.52
CA TRP A 133 16.55 8.00 9.31
C TRP A 133 18.01 7.63 9.03
N PHE A 134 18.32 6.33 8.93
CA PHE A 134 19.64 5.84 8.57
C PHE A 134 20.03 6.20 7.13
N LEU A 135 19.11 6.01 6.17
CA LEU A 135 19.35 6.33 4.77
C LEU A 135 19.59 7.84 4.55
N GLY A 136 18.86 8.69 5.28
CA GLY A 136 19.04 10.15 5.29
C GLY A 136 20.40 10.58 5.82
N ARG A 137 20.97 9.86 6.80
CA ARG A 137 22.34 10.12 7.28
C ARG A 137 23.41 9.77 6.26
N HIS A 138 23.23 8.69 5.49
CA HIS A 138 24.20 8.27 4.47
C HIS A 138 24.13 9.10 3.18
N THR A 139 22.98 9.65 2.83
CA THR A 139 22.86 10.59 1.71
C THR A 139 23.42 11.98 2.04
N ALA A 140 23.44 12.38 3.32
CA ALA A 140 24.08 13.61 3.78
C ALA A 140 25.62 13.54 3.82
N SER A 141 26.20 12.34 3.72
CA SER A 141 27.65 12.12 3.83
C SER A 141 28.34 11.85 2.49
N SER A 142 27.82 12.37 1.38
CA SER A 142 28.61 12.48 0.15
C SER A 142 29.18 13.91 0.05
N PRO A 143 30.36 14.18 0.64
CA PRO A 143 31.10 15.39 0.32
C PRO A 143 31.75 15.17 -1.05
N GLU A 144 31.00 15.35 -2.13
CA GLU A 144 31.65 15.71 -3.38
C GLU A 144 32.02 17.20 -3.25
N SER A 145 33.26 17.44 -2.83
CA SER A 145 33.97 18.65 -3.20
C SER A 145 34.50 18.40 -4.62
N PRO A 146 33.90 18.94 -5.70
CA PRO A 146 34.67 19.15 -6.90
C PRO A 146 35.54 20.37 -6.64
N GLY A 147 36.72 20.11 -6.09
CA GLY A 147 37.81 21.06 -6.08
C GLY A 147 38.05 21.56 -7.50
N GLU A 148 38.10 22.89 -7.62
CA GLU A 148 39.00 23.63 -8.50
C GLU A 148 39.37 22.93 -9.82
N ARG A 149 38.59 23.17 -10.86
CA ARG A 149 39.19 23.29 -12.20
C ARG A 149 40.00 24.57 -12.24
N ARG A 150 41.24 24.46 -11.78
CA ARG A 150 42.35 25.38 -12.03
C ARG A 150 42.44 25.57 -13.55
N TRP A 151 42.05 26.74 -14.05
CA TRP A 151 42.39 27.17 -15.40
C TRP A 151 43.71 27.94 -15.33
N PRO A 152 44.85 27.39 -15.77
CA PRO A 152 46.01 28.20 -16.08
C PRO A 152 45.88 28.63 -17.54
N GLY A 153 45.77 29.94 -17.78
CA GLY A 153 45.65 30.44 -19.15
C GLY A 153 45.50 31.94 -19.24
N LYS A 154 46.34 32.70 -18.53
CA LYS A 154 46.51 34.13 -18.73
C LYS A 154 47.87 34.36 -19.41
N SER A 155 47.84 34.48 -20.73
CA SER A 155 48.92 35.03 -21.58
C SER A 155 48.27 35.41 -22.92
N SER A 156 48.01 36.70 -23.17
CA SER A 156 48.72 37.55 -24.19
C SER A 156 48.73 36.91 -25.59
N SER A 157 48.25 37.49 -26.69
CA SER A 157 48.22 38.88 -27.18
C SER A 157 47.39 38.91 -28.52
N PRO A 158 47.41 39.94 -29.41
CA PRO A 158 46.20 40.63 -29.90
C PRO A 158 45.90 40.48 -31.41
N ASP A 159 44.87 41.21 -31.85
CA ASP A 159 44.54 41.66 -33.23
C ASP A 159 43.92 40.66 -34.21
N GLY A 160 42.83 41.11 -34.85
CA GLY A 160 42.30 40.46 -36.05
C GLY A 160 40.81 40.72 -36.31
N ALA A 161 40.48 41.94 -36.71
CA ALA A 161 39.18 42.30 -37.26
C ALA A 161 38.75 41.38 -38.41
N SER A 162 37.44 41.11 -38.54
CA SER A 162 36.69 41.19 -39.80
C SER A 162 35.20 40.89 -39.58
N THR A 163 34.43 41.96 -39.52
CA THR A 163 33.03 42.05 -39.93
C THR A 163 32.83 41.52 -41.35
N LEU A 164 31.87 40.62 -41.58
CA LEU A 164 31.12 40.56 -42.83
C LEU A 164 29.67 40.14 -42.58
N SER A 165 28.78 41.10 -42.79
CA SER A 165 27.35 40.96 -42.95
C SER A 165 27.05 40.18 -44.23
N PHE A 166 26.13 39.22 -44.19
CA PHE A 166 25.42 38.79 -45.39
C PHE A 166 23.94 38.52 -45.10
N THR A 167 23.12 39.40 -45.65
CA THR A 167 21.67 39.33 -45.74
C THR A 167 21.29 38.36 -46.86
N ALA A 168 20.47 37.33 -46.59
CA ALA A 168 19.60 36.69 -47.59
C ALA A 168 18.55 35.83 -46.86
N LEU A 169 17.31 36.30 -46.75
CA LEU A 169 16.19 35.96 -47.65
C LEU A 169 15.80 34.46 -47.60
N SER A 170 14.74 34.14 -46.85
CA SER A 170 13.79 33.06 -47.21
C SER A 170 12.54 33.12 -46.33
N SER A 171 11.72 34.15 -46.61
CA SER A 171 10.29 34.12 -46.30
C SER A 171 9.60 33.22 -47.32
N ARG A 172 9.39 31.93 -47.04
CA ARG A 172 8.47 31.09 -47.83
C ARG A 172 8.18 29.75 -47.17
N ASN A 173 7.16 29.70 -46.31
CA ASN A 173 6.16 28.63 -46.27
C ASN A 173 5.12 28.87 -45.17
N ARG A 174 4.56 30.08 -45.19
CA ARG A 174 3.36 30.44 -44.43
C ARG A 174 2.18 30.48 -45.38
N GLU A 175 1.93 29.39 -46.11
CA GLU A 175 0.84 29.36 -47.10
C GLU A 175 0.38 27.93 -47.45
N ILE A 176 0.06 27.10 -46.46
CA ILE A 176 -0.90 25.99 -46.65
C ILE A 176 -1.80 25.97 -45.42
N ARG A 177 -2.56 27.05 -45.25
CA ARG A 177 -3.66 27.16 -44.30
C ARG A 177 -4.80 27.89 -44.98
N GLN A 178 -5.25 27.37 -46.11
CA GLN A 178 -6.50 27.72 -46.79
C GLN A 178 -6.79 26.65 -47.84
N LYS A 179 -8.06 26.24 -47.95
CA LYS A 179 -8.61 25.05 -48.62
C LYS A 179 -8.72 23.88 -47.66
N THR A 180 -9.84 23.70 -46.95
CA THR A 180 -11.23 23.60 -47.47
C THR A 180 -11.35 22.46 -48.46
#